data_AF-A0A2N2M6W9-F1
#
_entry.id   AF-A0A2N2M6W9-F1
#
_cell.length_a   1.000
_cell.length_b   1.000
_cell.length_c   1.000
_cell.angle_alpha   90.00
_cell.angle_beta   90.00
_cell.angle_gamma   90.00
#
_symmetry.space_group_name_H-M   'P 1'
#
loop_
_entity.id
_entity.type
_entity.pdbx_description
1 polymer ?
#
loop_
_entity_poly.entity_id
_entity_poly.type
_entity_poly.pdbx_seq_one_letter_code
_entity_poly.pdbx_strand_id
1 'polypeptide(L)'
;MQTVIIEGMAIGGISWLLGAILSIPITYLLSDIVSLAVFESPIKVVFTATGFLIWFLVVLILSALASLLPARNAASLTIREVLAYE
;
A
#
# COMPACT_ATOMS: atom_id res chain seq x y z
N MET A 1 11.95 12.27 13.17
CA MET A 1 10.52 12.11 12.83
C MET A 1 10.25 12.27 11.34
N GLN A 2 10.66 13.37 10.69
CA GLN A 2 10.32 13.64 9.28
C GLN A 2 10.79 12.54 8.31
N THR A 3 12.01 12.02 8.48
CA THR A 3 12.56 10.97 7.60
C THR A 3 11.71 9.69 7.60
N VAL A 4 11.31 9.20 8.78
CA VAL A 4 10.52 7.94 8.92
C VAL A 4 9.13 8.07 8.30
N ILE A 5 8.53 9.26 8.38
CA ILE A 5 7.21 9.52 7.77
C ILE A 5 7.36 9.56 6.24
N ILE A 6 8.39 10.25 5.73
CA ILE A 6 8.64 10.35 4.28
C ILE A 6 8.94 8.97 3.68
N GLU A 7 9.77 8.16 4.34
CA GLU A 7 10.06 6.78 3.90
C GLU A 7 8.79 5.92 3.87
N GLY A 8 7.96 5.97 4.91
CA GLY A 8 6.71 5.21 4.94
C GLY A 8 5.71 5.63 3.86
N MET A 9 5.59 6.93 3.60
CA MET A 9 4.76 7.44 2.51
C MET A 9 5.28 7.03 1.13
N ALA A 10 6.61 7.06 0.93
CA ALA A 10 7.24 6.62 -0.31
C ALA A 10 7.01 5.12 -0.55
N ILE A 11 7.20 4.29 0.48
CA ILE A 11 6.93 2.85 0.42
C ILE A 11 5.45 2.61 0.10
N GLY A 12 4.53 3.28 0.81
CA GLY A 12 3.09 3.18 0.55
C GLY A 12 2.70 3.53 -0.88
N GLY A 13 3.24 4.63 -1.42
CA GLY A 13 2.99 5.04 -2.81
C GLY A 13 3.50 4.03 -3.83
N ILE A 14 4.72 3.52 -3.65
CA ILE A 14 5.31 2.48 -4.52
C ILE A 14 4.50 1.19 -4.44
N SER A 15 4.11 0.75 -3.24
CA SER A 15 3.28 -0.45 -3.05
C SER A 15 1.92 -0.32 -3.71
N TRP A 16 1.28 0.85 -3.61
CA TRP A 16 0.03 1.08 -4.32
C TRP A 16 0.21 1.02 -5.84
N LEU A 17 1.26 1.62 -6.39
CA LEU A 17 1.52 1.62 -7.82
C LEU A 17 1.75 0.19 -8.35
N LEU A 18 2.61 -0.57 -7.69
CA LEU A 18 2.87 -1.97 -8.03
C LEU A 18 1.61 -2.83 -7.87
N GLY A 19 0.85 -2.64 -6.79
CA GLY A 19 -0.40 -3.32 -6.55
C GLY A 19 -1.46 -3.00 -7.61
N ALA A 20 -1.54 -1.75 -8.05
CA ALA A 20 -2.47 -1.33 -9.10
C ALA A 20 -2.13 -2.00 -10.43
N ILE A 21 -0.85 -2.00 -10.82
CA ILE A 21 -0.37 -2.66 -12.04
C ILE A 21 -0.64 -4.17 -11.98
N LEU A 22 -0.27 -4.82 -10.88
CA LEU A 22 -0.45 -6.27 -10.70
C LEU A 22 -1.93 -6.67 -10.57
N SER A 23 -2.80 -5.79 -10.08
CA SER A 23 -4.22 -6.09 -9.96
C SER A 23 -4.87 -6.38 -11.32
N ILE A 24 -4.42 -5.71 -12.40
CA ILE A 24 -4.99 -5.86 -13.73
C ILE A 24 -4.87 -7.30 -14.25
N PRO A 25 -3.66 -7.90 -14.40
CA PRO A 25 -3.55 -9.28 -14.87
C PRO A 25 -4.19 -10.28 -13.90
N ILE A 26 -4.11 -10.04 -12.58
CA ILE A 26 -4.73 -10.91 -11.57
C ILE A 26 -6.26 -10.92 -11.74
N THR A 27 -6.88 -9.76 -11.93
CA THR A 27 -8.32 -9.66 -12.13
C THR A 27 -8.75 -10.36 -13.42
N TYR A 28 -8.03 -10.22 -14.53
CA TYR A 28 -8.36 -10.95 -15.75
C TYR A 28 -8.27 -12.47 -15.58
N LEU A 29 -7.17 -12.96 -14.98
CA LEU A 29 -7.00 -14.39 -14.69
C LEU A 29 -8.11 -14.93 -13.80
N LEU A 30 -8.38 -14.27 -12.68
CA LEU A 30 -9.43 -14.70 -11.75
C LEU A 30 -10.81 -14.60 -12.36
N SER A 31 -11.10 -13.53 -13.11
CA SER A 31 -12.40 -13.37 -13.75
C SER A 31 -12.64 -14.46 -14.80
N ASP A 32 -11.63 -14.84 -15.58
CA ASP A 32 -11.77 -15.89 -16.59
C ASP A 32 -12.05 -17.25 -15.92
N ILE A 33 -11.24 -17.62 -14.93
CA ILE A 33 -11.39 -18.86 -14.16
C ILE A 33 -12.77 -18.93 -13.50
N VAL A 34 -13.17 -17.87 -12.78
CA VAL A 34 -14.43 -17.86 -12.03
C VAL A 34 -15.63 -17.79 -12.97
N SER A 35 -15.56 -16.98 -14.04
CA SER A 35 -16.69 -16.81 -14.95
C SER A 35 -16.98 -18.09 -15.74
N LEU A 36 -15.96 -18.78 -16.22
CA LEU A 36 -16.12 -20.06 -16.90
C LEU A 36 -16.57 -21.17 -15.93
N ALA A 37 -16.02 -21.21 -14.71
CA ALA A 37 -16.35 -22.27 -13.76
C ALA A 37 -17.76 -22.15 -13.15
N VAL A 38 -18.26 -20.92 -12.96
CA VAL A 38 -19.53 -20.68 -12.26
C VAL A 38 -20.67 -20.35 -13.22
N PHE A 39 -20.40 -19.56 -14.27
CA PHE A 39 -21.43 -19.02 -15.14
C PHE A 39 -21.40 -19.62 -16.55
N GLU A 40 -20.40 -20.46 -16.85
CA GLU A 40 -20.15 -21.05 -18.18
C GLU A 40 -20.12 -20.01 -19.32
N SER A 41 -19.86 -18.75 -18.98
CA SER A 41 -19.95 -17.61 -19.89
C SER A 41 -18.98 -16.50 -19.47
N PRO A 42 -18.26 -15.88 -20.42
CA PRO A 42 -17.29 -14.84 -20.10
C PRO A 42 -17.99 -13.57 -19.58
N ILE A 43 -17.57 -13.11 -18.40
CA ILE A 43 -18.04 -11.86 -17.80
C ILE A 43 -17.08 -10.72 -18.14
N LYS A 44 -17.63 -9.59 -18.57
CA LYS A 44 -16.85 -8.40 -18.90
C LYS A 44 -16.26 -7.77 -17.62
N VAL A 45 -14.94 -7.73 -17.54
CA VAL A 45 -14.22 -6.98 -16.50
C VAL A 45 -14.33 -5.48 -16.78
N VAL A 46 -14.72 -4.70 -15.76
CA VAL A 46 -14.79 -3.25 -15.81
C VAL A 46 -13.98 -2.68 -14.67
N PHE A 47 -12.94 -1.91 -15.00
CA PHE A 47 -12.13 -1.18 -14.02
C PHE A 47 -12.67 0.23 -13.85
N THR A 48 -12.72 0.70 -12.61
CA THR A 48 -13.15 2.08 -12.29
C THR A 48 -11.95 2.88 -11.77
N ALA A 49 -11.65 4.01 -12.41
CA ALA A 49 -10.57 4.89 -11.97
C ALA A 49 -10.80 5.41 -10.53
N THR A 50 -12.06 5.65 -10.18
CA THR A 50 -12.47 6.06 -8.83
C THR A 50 -12.08 5.02 -7.78
N GLY A 51 -12.20 3.72 -8.07
CA GLY A 51 -11.80 2.66 -7.14
C GLY A 51 -10.30 2.70 -6.84
N PHE A 52 -9.46 2.87 -7.87
CA PHE A 52 -8.01 3.00 -7.69
C PHE A 52 -7.63 4.24 -6.88
N LEU A 53 -8.30 5.38 -7.10
CA LEU A 53 -8.05 6.62 -6.35
C LEU A 53 -8.46 6.49 -4.88
N ILE A 54 -9.61 5.89 -4.60
CA ILE A 54 -10.04 5.63 -3.22
C ILE A 54 -9.02 4.72 -2.53
N TRP A 55 -8.58 3.66 -3.20
CA TRP A 55 -7.60 2.75 -2.63
C TRP A 55 -6.24 3.42 -2.39
N PHE A 56 -5.83 4.34 -3.26
CA PHE A 56 -4.62 5.14 -3.06
C PHE A 56 -4.69 5.96 -1.77
N LEU A 57 -5.80 6.66 -1.55
CA LEU A 57 -6.01 7.44 -0.33
C LEU A 57 -5.98 6.56 0.91
N VAL A 58 -6.59 5.37 0.85
CA VAL A 58 -6.56 4.40 1.96
C VAL A 58 -5.12 3.98 2.25
N VAL A 59 -4.33 3.63 1.24
CA VAL A 59 -2.92 3.23 1.43
C VAL A 59 -2.10 4.37 2.04
N LEU A 60 -2.25 5.61 1.58
CA LEU A 60 -1.54 6.75 2.15
C LEU A 60 -1.88 6.97 3.63
N ILE A 61 -3.15 6.85 4.01
CA ILE A 61 -3.59 6.96 5.40
C ILE A 61 -2.96 5.84 6.24
N LEU A 62 -3.02 4.59 5.76
CA LEU A 62 -2.44 3.45 6.47
C LEU A 62 -0.93 3.58 6.64
N SER A 63 -0.22 3.99 5.59
CA SER A 63 1.23 4.22 5.65
C SER A 63 1.61 5.34 6.61
N ALA A 64 0.86 6.44 6.63
CA ALA A 64 1.07 7.51 7.59
C ALA A 64 0.88 7.01 9.03
N LEU A 65 -0.22 6.31 9.32
CA LEU A 65 -0.51 5.74 10.63
C LEU A 65 0.55 4.73 11.07
N ALA A 66 1.00 3.87 10.16
CA ALA A 66 2.05 2.88 10.42
C ALA A 66 3.39 3.55 10.76
N SER A 67 3.76 4.66 10.11
CA SER A 67 5.00 5.40 10.39
C SER A 67 4.93 6.28 11.63
N LEU A 68 3.73 6.68 12.07
CA LEU A 68 3.53 7.51 13.27
C LEU A 68 3.92 6.76 14.56
N LEU A 69 3.67 5.45 14.64
CA LEU A 69 4.03 4.61 15.79
C LEU A 69 5.55 4.59 16.07
N PRO A 70 6.43 4.21 15.11
CA PRO A 70 7.88 4.22 15.31
C PRO A 70 8.46 5.65 15.39
N ALA A 71 7.87 6.63 14.70
CA ALA A 71 8.34 8.01 14.76
C ALA A 71 8.25 8.62 16.17
N ARG A 72 7.24 8.22 16.95
CA ARG A 72 7.11 8.63 18.36
C ARG A 72 8.18 8.00 19.25
N ASN A 73 8.48 6.71 19.04
CA ASN A 73 9.53 6.00 19.79
C ASN A 73 10.95 6.50 19.45
N ALA A 74 11.20 6.85 18.18
CA ALA A 74 12.49 7.39 17.76
C ALA A 74 12.76 8.81 18.30
N ALA A 75 11.71 9.58 18.57
CA ALA A 75 11.85 10.92 19.15
C ALA A 75 12.05 10.93 20.67
N SER A 76 11.79 9.81 21.35
CA SER A 76 12.06 9.65 22.79
C SER A 76 13.48 9.18 23.10
N LEU A 77 14.27 8.79 22.09
CA LEU A 77 15.68 8.44 22.31
C LEU A 77 16.49 9.70 22.58
N THR A 78 16.98 9.83 23.81
CA THR A 78 17.80 10.96 24.22
C THR A 78 19.24 10.77 23.74
N ILE A 79 19.86 11.86 23.28
CA ILE A 79 21.19 11.92 22.63
C ILE A 79 22.31 11.19 23.42
N ARG A 80 22.13 10.97 24.73
CA ARG A 80 23.08 10.27 25.60
C ARG A 80 23.28 8.79 25.28
N GLU A 81 22.31 8.12 24.65
CA GLU A 81 22.39 6.67 24.37
C GLU A 81 23.07 6.36 23.04
N VAL A 82 23.11 7.33 22.10
CA VAL A 82 23.74 7.15 20.78
C VAL A 82 25.26 7.32 20.85
N LEU A 83 25.76 8.21 21.71
CA LEU A 83 27.21 8.45 21.89
C LEU A 83 27.93 7.37 22.71
N ALA A 84 27.20 6.47 23.37
CA ALA A 84 27.78 5.32 24.09
C ALA A 84 27.96 4.09 23.18
N TYR A 85 27.50 4.19 21.93
CA TYR A 85 27.59 3.15 20.90
C TYR A 85 28.55 3.52 19.75
N GLU A 86 29.27 4.64 19.87
CA GLU A 86 30.49 4.92 19.10
C GLU A 86 31.74 4.44 19.85
#